data_AF-A0A0G1F4R3-F1
#
_entry.id   AF-A0A0G1F4R3-F1
#
_cell.length_a   1.000
_cell.length_b   1.000
_cell.length_c   1.000
_cell.angle_alpha   90.00
_cell.angle_beta   90.00
_cell.angle_gamma   90.00
#
_symmetry.space_group_name_H-M   'P 1'
#
loop_
_entity.id
_entity.type
_entity.pdbx_description
1 polymer ?
#
loop_
_entity_poly.entity_id
_entity_poly.type
_entity_poly.pdbx_seq_one_letter_code
_entity_poly.pdbx_strand_id
1 'polypeptide(L)'
;MLKGNKKVSKTATEALVTLWEEGFFKIWKKHASIVEQLSKRGNNFSGPELGMALNRERFGKRLKPNHVQTYMQKFMAGDMIHGVKVTGVQGNYWVVASVPKKKALLLINKANHGLIDENDIFSDKLVKKLSKNFATEFDDLKHNFGRSGTCTAFLLRKILEKLIYISFAKHRVETKLEDRSKAGGLVGLETMINIASSEKVRGIPFLTPKTAKEIKGVKFLGDSAAHNPLINVDMKTITPQLPFIITAYEELAKKL
;
A
#
# COMPACT_ATOMS: atom_id res chain seq x y z
N MET A 1 17.61 13.25 -41.82
CA MET A 1 17.33 12.25 -40.77
C MET A 1 17.43 10.86 -41.39
N LEU A 2 18.50 10.12 -41.11
CA LEU A 2 18.66 8.75 -41.58
C LEU A 2 17.61 7.87 -40.87
N LYS A 3 16.68 7.28 -41.64
CA LYS A 3 15.78 6.23 -41.13
C LYS A 3 16.66 5.02 -40.77
N GLY A 4 17.11 4.95 -39.52
CA GLY A 4 17.83 3.79 -39.02
C GLY A 4 16.98 2.55 -39.24
N ASN A 5 17.53 1.55 -39.95
CA ASN A 5 16.86 0.28 -40.15
C ASN A 5 16.51 -0.31 -38.79
N LYS A 6 15.21 -0.30 -38.44
CA LYS A 6 14.73 -0.90 -37.20
C LYS A 6 15.00 -2.40 -37.29
N LYS A 7 15.86 -2.88 -36.39
CA LYS A 7 16.25 -4.28 -36.31
C LYS A 7 14.99 -5.14 -36.11
N VAL A 8 14.75 -6.06 -37.04
CA VAL A 8 13.68 -7.07 -36.91
C VAL A 8 14.04 -7.99 -35.74
N SER A 9 13.08 -8.20 -34.83
CA SER A 9 13.29 -9.01 -33.63
C SER A 9 13.27 -10.48 -34.00
N LYS A 10 14.15 -11.29 -33.40
CA LYS A 10 14.23 -12.72 -33.74
C LYS A 10 13.18 -13.55 -33.01
N THR A 11 12.62 -13.03 -31.92
CA THR A 11 11.62 -13.72 -31.11
C THR A 11 10.47 -12.80 -30.72
N ALA A 12 9.28 -13.40 -30.49
CA ALA A 12 8.12 -12.69 -29.98
C ALA A 12 8.39 -11.96 -28.66
N THR A 13 9.21 -12.57 -27.79
CA THR A 13 9.63 -12.00 -26.51
C THR A 13 10.44 -10.70 -26.71
N GLU A 14 11.47 -10.71 -27.57
CA GLU A 14 12.27 -9.51 -27.88
C GLU A 14 11.43 -8.38 -28.47
N ALA A 15 10.49 -8.72 -29.35
CA ALA A 15 9.65 -7.74 -30.00
C ALA A 15 8.70 -7.06 -29.00
N LEU A 16 8.18 -7.83 -28.04
CA LEU A 16 7.33 -7.31 -26.96
C LEU A 16 8.13 -6.43 -25.97
N VAL A 17 9.41 -6.73 -25.68
CA VAL A 17 10.29 -5.82 -24.90
C VAL A 17 10.39 -4.48 -25.59
N THR A 18 10.68 -4.51 -26.88
CA THR A 18 10.94 -3.29 -27.65
C THR A 18 9.69 -2.39 -27.62
N LEU A 19 8.50 -2.96 -27.76
CA LEU A 19 7.25 -2.21 -27.60
C LEU A 19 7.04 -1.66 -26.19
N TRP A 20 7.45 -2.40 -25.16
CA TRP A 20 7.37 -1.95 -23.77
C TRP A 20 8.29 -0.78 -23.49
N GLU A 21 9.56 -0.87 -23.91
CA GLU A 21 10.57 0.18 -23.74
C GLU A 21 10.17 1.49 -24.43
N GLU A 22 9.48 1.39 -25.56
CA GLU A 22 8.92 2.54 -26.28
C GLU A 22 7.60 3.06 -25.69
N GLY A 23 7.08 2.44 -24.63
CA GLY A 23 5.87 2.87 -23.94
C GLY A 23 4.56 2.54 -24.65
N PHE A 24 4.55 1.56 -25.58
CA PHE A 24 3.35 1.13 -26.29
C PHE A 24 2.24 0.64 -25.33
N PHE A 25 2.63 0.07 -24.19
CA PHE A 25 1.75 -0.49 -23.17
C PHE A 25 1.41 0.49 -22.03
N LYS A 26 1.56 1.80 -22.23
CA LYS A 26 1.13 2.83 -21.24
C LYS A 26 -0.39 2.80 -20.97
N ILE A 27 -1.16 2.27 -21.92
CA ILE A 27 -2.62 2.06 -21.83
C ILE A 27 -2.96 0.67 -22.37
N TRP A 28 -4.17 0.20 -22.07
CA TRP A 28 -4.65 -1.09 -22.56
C TRP A 28 -4.62 -1.19 -24.08
N LYS A 29 -4.11 -2.32 -24.60
CA LYS A 29 -4.04 -2.63 -26.02
C LYS A 29 -4.72 -3.96 -26.29
N LYS A 30 -5.58 -3.98 -27.32
CA LYS A 30 -6.14 -5.23 -27.85
C LYS A 30 -5.02 -6.06 -28.46
N HIS A 31 -5.16 -7.39 -28.43
CA HIS A 31 -4.24 -8.31 -29.11
C HIS A 31 -4.06 -7.90 -30.59
N ALA A 32 -5.14 -7.53 -31.27
CA ALA A 32 -5.09 -7.02 -32.64
C ALA A 32 -4.15 -5.82 -32.82
N SER A 33 -4.15 -4.87 -31.88
CA SER A 33 -3.25 -3.71 -31.91
C SER A 33 -1.79 -4.09 -31.68
N ILE A 34 -1.53 -5.13 -30.87
CA ILE A 34 -0.17 -5.65 -30.66
C ILE A 34 0.35 -6.30 -31.95
N VAL A 35 -0.47 -7.17 -32.57
CA VAL A 35 -0.15 -7.82 -33.85
C VAL A 35 0.10 -6.78 -34.93
N GLU A 36 -0.79 -5.80 -35.06
CA GLU A 36 -0.65 -4.70 -36.03
C GLU A 36 0.67 -3.93 -35.83
N GLN A 37 0.99 -3.58 -34.59
CA GLN A 37 2.20 -2.82 -34.28
C GLN A 37 3.50 -3.62 -34.51
N LEU A 38 3.46 -4.93 -34.28
CA LEU A 38 4.57 -5.84 -34.58
C LEU A 38 4.73 -6.06 -36.09
N SER A 39 3.62 -6.20 -36.82
CA SER A 39 3.64 -6.36 -38.27
C SER A 39 4.20 -5.11 -38.98
N LYS A 40 3.88 -3.91 -38.49
CA LYS A 40 4.52 -2.64 -38.93
C LYS A 40 6.04 -2.60 -38.78
N ARG A 41 6.62 -3.52 -37.98
CA ARG A 41 8.07 -3.66 -37.76
C ARG A 41 8.67 -4.86 -38.49
N GLY A 42 7.89 -5.50 -39.37
CA GLY A 42 8.30 -6.72 -40.06
C GLY A 42 8.29 -7.96 -39.17
N ASN A 43 7.68 -7.91 -37.98
CA ASN A 43 7.57 -9.05 -37.08
C ASN A 43 6.17 -9.69 -37.21
N ASN A 44 6.10 -10.93 -37.68
CA ASN A 44 4.85 -11.66 -37.85
C ASN A 44 4.87 -12.93 -36.98
N PHE A 45 4.44 -12.81 -35.72
CA PHE A 45 4.35 -13.92 -34.78
C PHE A 45 2.92 -14.46 -34.73
N SER A 46 2.79 -15.77 -34.52
CA SER A 46 1.46 -16.39 -34.37
C SER A 46 0.80 -15.99 -33.03
N GLY A 47 -0.53 -16.03 -32.97
CA GLY A 47 -1.27 -15.78 -31.72
C GLY A 47 -0.81 -16.66 -30.54
N PRO A 48 -0.63 -17.99 -30.73
CA PRO A 48 -0.08 -18.86 -29.70
C PRO A 48 1.35 -18.48 -29.27
N GLU A 49 2.21 -18.08 -30.21
CA GLU A 49 3.59 -17.68 -29.92
C GLU A 49 3.66 -16.38 -29.11
N LEU A 50 2.86 -15.37 -29.48
CA LEU A 50 2.70 -14.14 -28.70
C LEU A 50 2.10 -14.43 -27.32
N GLY A 51 1.10 -15.31 -27.29
CA GLY A 51 0.48 -15.78 -26.07
C GLY A 51 1.47 -16.43 -25.11
N MET A 52 2.32 -17.33 -25.61
CA MET A 52 3.40 -17.94 -24.85
C MET A 52 4.45 -16.91 -24.42
N ALA A 53 4.81 -15.97 -25.29
CA ALA A 53 5.77 -14.92 -24.97
C ALA A 53 5.27 -13.96 -23.87
N LEU A 54 3.98 -13.65 -23.85
CA LEU A 54 3.32 -12.88 -22.80
C LEU A 54 3.21 -13.68 -21.48
N ASN A 55 3.02 -15.00 -21.56
CA ASN A 55 2.88 -15.87 -20.40
C ASN A 55 4.21 -16.33 -19.77
N ARG A 56 5.35 -16.23 -20.47
CA ARG A 56 6.67 -16.55 -19.92
C ARG A 56 7.10 -15.49 -18.90
N GLU A 57 6.76 -15.73 -17.63
CA GLU A 57 7.24 -15.28 -16.29
C GLU A 57 8.28 -14.15 -16.10
N ARG A 58 8.51 -13.28 -17.09
CA ARG A 58 9.70 -12.45 -17.35
C ARG A 58 10.85 -13.22 -17.99
N PHE A 59 11.40 -12.65 -19.05
CA PHE A 59 12.80 -12.16 -19.08
C PHE A 59 13.69 -12.64 -17.91
N GLY A 60 14.01 -13.93 -17.85
CA GLY A 60 15.15 -14.44 -17.11
C GLY A 60 14.97 -15.49 -16.01
N LYS A 61 13.81 -15.77 -15.39
CA LYS A 61 13.70 -16.88 -14.37
C LYS A 61 12.30 -17.51 -14.24
N ARG A 62 12.25 -18.84 -14.08
CA ARG A 62 11.05 -19.69 -13.92
C ARG A 62 10.69 -19.90 -12.44
N LEU A 63 9.43 -19.70 -12.04
CA LEU A 63 8.90 -20.03 -10.72
C LEU A 63 8.14 -21.38 -10.76
N LYS A 64 7.98 -22.01 -9.58
CA LYS A 64 7.24 -23.29 -9.46
C LYS A 64 5.71 -23.05 -9.60
N PRO A 65 4.95 -23.91 -10.30
CA PRO A 65 3.51 -23.72 -10.58
C PRO A 65 2.66 -23.37 -9.36
N ASN A 66 2.91 -24.04 -8.23
CA ASN A 66 2.14 -23.84 -7.00
C ASN A 66 2.29 -22.40 -6.45
N HIS A 67 3.47 -21.78 -6.62
CA HIS A 67 3.68 -20.41 -6.20
C HIS A 67 2.92 -19.42 -7.09
N VAL A 68 2.89 -19.65 -8.40
CA VAL A 68 2.18 -18.82 -9.37
C VAL A 68 0.69 -18.81 -9.05
N GLN A 69 0.12 -19.97 -8.75
CA GLN A 69 -1.29 -20.12 -8.42
C GLN A 69 -1.66 -19.36 -7.13
N THR A 70 -0.83 -19.43 -6.09
CA THR A 70 -1.05 -18.66 -4.85
C THR A 70 -0.97 -17.15 -5.07
N TYR A 71 -0.02 -16.66 -5.88
CA TYR A 71 0.09 -15.21 -6.16
C TYR A 71 -1.02 -14.71 -7.06
N MET A 72 -1.40 -15.47 -8.09
CA MET A 72 -2.52 -15.14 -8.95
C MET A 72 -3.84 -15.08 -8.17
N GLN A 73 -4.08 -16.01 -7.25
CA GLN A 73 -5.25 -15.96 -6.36
C GLN A 73 -5.27 -14.69 -5.50
N LYS A 74 -4.12 -14.31 -4.92
CA LYS A 74 -4.01 -13.07 -4.13
C LYS A 74 -4.22 -11.82 -4.99
N PHE A 75 -3.69 -11.82 -6.21
CA PHE A 75 -3.86 -10.72 -7.15
C PHE A 75 -5.30 -10.61 -7.68
N MET A 76 -5.98 -11.73 -7.92
CA MET A 76 -7.40 -11.74 -8.30
C MET A 76 -8.29 -11.31 -7.14
N ALA A 77 -8.02 -11.77 -5.92
CA ALA A 77 -8.76 -11.38 -4.71
C ALA A 77 -8.62 -9.89 -4.35
N GLY A 78 -7.56 -9.23 -4.83
CA GLY A 78 -7.34 -7.79 -4.69
C GLY A 78 -7.77 -6.95 -5.90
N ASP A 79 -8.51 -7.53 -6.86
CA ASP A 79 -8.92 -6.90 -8.14
C ASP A 79 -7.75 -6.37 -9.00
N MET A 80 -6.54 -6.85 -8.74
CA MET A 80 -5.32 -6.36 -9.39
C MET A 80 -5.04 -7.01 -10.74
N ILE A 81 -5.52 -8.24 -10.88
CA ILE A 81 -5.53 -8.96 -12.13
C ILE A 81 -6.92 -9.57 -12.30
N HIS A 82 -7.39 -9.63 -13.52
CA HIS A 82 -8.62 -10.36 -13.84
C HIS A 82 -8.23 -11.58 -14.67
N GLY A 83 -8.67 -12.75 -14.20
CA GLY A 83 -8.53 -14.00 -14.95
C GLY A 83 -9.65 -14.10 -15.97
N VAL A 84 -9.33 -14.10 -17.26
CA VAL A 84 -10.32 -14.37 -18.31
C VAL A 84 -10.17 -15.80 -18.78
N LYS A 85 -11.25 -16.58 -18.67
CA LYS A 85 -11.36 -17.92 -19.24
C LYS A 85 -11.97 -17.79 -20.64
N VAL A 86 -11.24 -18.22 -21.66
CA VAL A 86 -11.75 -18.23 -23.04
C VAL A 86 -12.64 -19.46 -23.21
N THR A 87 -13.89 -19.23 -23.63
CA THR A 87 -14.85 -20.30 -23.91
C THR A 87 -14.31 -21.20 -25.03
N GLY A 88 -14.32 -22.52 -24.82
CA GLY A 88 -13.88 -23.50 -25.82
C GLY A 88 -12.41 -23.93 -25.75
N VAL A 89 -11.61 -23.42 -24.80
CA VAL A 89 -10.21 -23.87 -24.60
C VAL A 89 -10.06 -24.53 -23.23
N GLN A 90 -9.66 -25.81 -23.20
CA GLN A 90 -9.20 -26.49 -21.98
C GLN A 90 -7.75 -26.06 -21.68
N GLY A 91 -7.59 -24.99 -20.91
CA GLY A 91 -6.27 -24.45 -20.57
C GLY A 91 -6.31 -23.12 -19.81
N ASN A 92 -5.15 -22.75 -19.25
CA ASN A 92 -4.94 -21.73 -18.21
C ASN A 92 -5.56 -20.34 -18.52
N TYR A 93 -5.99 -19.67 -17.44
CA TYR A 93 -6.46 -18.28 -17.41
C TYR A 93 -5.41 -17.32 -17.98
N TRP A 94 -5.85 -16.33 -18.76
CA TRP A 94 -5.02 -15.17 -19.09
C TRP A 94 -5.07 -14.19 -17.93
N VAL A 95 -3.89 -13.81 -17.42
CA VAL A 95 -3.74 -12.83 -16.35
C VAL A 95 -3.48 -11.46 -16.95
N VAL A 96 -4.47 -10.58 -16.86
CA VAL A 96 -4.36 -9.18 -17.29
C VAL A 96 -4.10 -8.32 -16.06
N ALA A 97 -2.93 -7.67 -15.99
CA ALA A 97 -2.63 -6.73 -14.91
C ALA A 97 -3.31 -5.37 -15.15
N SER A 98 -4.20 -4.96 -14.25
CA SER A 98 -4.91 -3.67 -14.29
C SER A 98 -4.14 -2.56 -13.57
N VAL A 99 -3.09 -2.92 -12.81
CA VAL A 99 -2.33 -2.01 -11.96
C VAL A 99 -0.83 -2.12 -12.21
N PRO A 100 -0.09 -0.99 -12.18
CA PRO A 100 1.37 -1.00 -12.28
C PRO A 100 2.01 -1.90 -11.23
N LYS A 101 3.09 -2.59 -11.59
CA LYS A 101 3.83 -3.54 -10.72
C LYS A 101 4.08 -3.00 -9.31
N LYS A 102 4.41 -1.71 -9.17
CA LYS A 102 4.66 -1.04 -7.88
C LYS A 102 3.42 -1.09 -6.97
N LYS A 103 2.26 -0.70 -7.50
CA LYS A 103 0.96 -0.73 -6.80
C LYS A 103 0.49 -2.16 -6.54
N ALA A 104 0.75 -3.07 -7.48
CA ALA A 104 0.46 -4.48 -7.32
C ALA A 104 1.24 -5.12 -6.17
N LEU A 105 2.54 -4.85 -6.07
CA LEU A 105 3.39 -5.39 -5.00
C LEU A 105 3.09 -4.79 -3.63
N LEU A 106 2.61 -3.55 -3.57
CA LEU A 106 2.07 -2.90 -2.35
C LEU A 106 0.84 -3.65 -1.83
N LEU A 107 -0.13 -3.93 -2.71
CA LEU A 107 -1.39 -4.58 -2.34
C LEU A 107 -1.23 -6.04 -1.88
N ILE A 108 -0.15 -6.72 -2.27
CA ILE A 108 0.14 -8.10 -1.81
C ILE A 108 1.21 -8.22 -0.74
N ASN A 109 1.58 -7.12 -0.07
CA ASN A 109 2.56 -7.11 1.02
C ASN A 109 3.92 -7.74 0.64
N LYS A 110 4.33 -7.70 -0.65
CA LYS A 110 5.51 -8.43 -1.13
C LYS A 110 6.60 -7.55 -1.75
N ALA A 111 6.36 -6.25 -1.92
CA ALA A 111 7.47 -5.31 -2.01
C ALA A 111 8.02 -5.13 -0.59
N ASN A 112 9.25 -5.57 -0.37
CA ASN A 112 10.07 -5.07 0.73
C ASN A 112 9.90 -3.54 0.84
N HIS A 113 9.44 -3.06 2.00
CA HIS A 113 9.87 -1.83 2.66
C HIS A 113 10.21 -0.57 1.83
N GLY A 114 9.61 -0.36 0.66
CA GLY A 114 9.89 0.80 -0.20
C GLY A 114 8.79 0.96 -1.26
N LEU A 115 8.08 2.07 -1.38
CA LEU A 115 8.06 3.32 -0.63
C LEU A 115 6.58 3.55 -0.35
N ILE A 116 6.18 3.57 0.92
CA ILE A 116 5.05 4.42 1.27
C ILE A 116 5.54 5.81 0.96
N ASP A 117 4.86 6.44 0.03
CA ASP A 117 5.20 7.79 -0.34
C ASP A 117 4.84 8.68 0.85
N GLU A 118 5.65 9.69 1.11
CA GLU A 118 5.28 10.78 2.03
C GLU A 118 3.82 11.22 1.75
N ASN A 119 3.44 11.22 0.47
CA ASN A 119 2.09 11.50 -0.01
C ASN A 119 0.96 10.62 0.56
N ASP A 120 1.22 9.42 1.06
CA ASP A 120 0.18 8.54 1.62
C ASP A 120 -0.27 9.02 3.01
N ILE A 121 0.67 9.38 3.88
CA ILE A 121 0.35 9.94 5.20
C ILE A 121 -0.15 11.38 5.10
N PHE A 122 0.32 12.12 4.09
CA PHE A 122 -0.13 13.47 3.78
C PHE A 122 -1.19 13.51 2.69
N SER A 123 -1.98 12.44 2.52
CA SER A 123 -3.03 12.46 1.51
C SER A 123 -3.98 13.64 1.76
N ASP A 124 -4.27 14.41 0.70
CA ASP A 124 -5.10 15.63 0.79
C ASP A 124 -6.41 15.39 1.52
N LYS A 125 -7.00 14.20 1.34
CA LYS A 125 -8.24 13.79 1.99
C LYS A 125 -8.08 13.70 3.51
N LEU A 126 -7.02 13.06 4.00
CA LEU A 126 -6.78 12.89 5.43
C LEU A 126 -6.37 14.21 6.07
N VAL A 127 -5.42 14.93 5.44
CA VAL A 127 -4.94 16.24 5.90
C VAL A 127 -6.08 17.23 5.98
N LYS A 128 -6.90 17.36 4.94
CA LYS A 128 -8.06 18.28 4.94
C LYS A 128 -9.06 17.95 6.05
N LYS A 129 -9.22 16.68 6.39
CA LYS A 129 -10.15 16.25 7.44
C LYS A 129 -9.63 16.54 8.85
N LEU A 130 -8.32 16.46 9.04
CA LEU A 130 -7.67 16.58 10.34
C LEU A 130 -7.04 17.96 10.59
N SER A 131 -6.83 18.78 9.56
CA SER A 131 -6.09 20.05 9.61
C SER A 131 -6.56 21.00 10.71
N LYS A 132 -7.87 21.09 10.97
CA LYS A 132 -8.42 21.96 12.02
C LYS A 132 -7.80 21.70 13.41
N ASN A 133 -7.49 20.43 13.72
CA ASN A 133 -7.01 20.02 15.04
C ASN A 133 -5.54 19.62 15.05
N PHE A 134 -4.91 19.46 13.87
CA PHE A 134 -3.60 18.83 13.70
C PHE A 134 -2.65 19.59 12.74
N ALA A 135 -2.95 20.84 12.36
CA ALA A 135 -2.12 21.60 11.41
C ALA A 135 -0.64 21.62 11.82
N THR A 136 -0.37 22.03 13.07
CA THR A 136 1.00 22.10 13.60
C THR A 136 1.68 20.73 13.62
N GLU A 137 0.99 19.68 14.11
CA GLU A 137 1.59 18.35 14.13
C GLU A 137 1.88 17.78 12.73
N PHE A 138 1.07 18.12 11.72
CA PHE A 138 1.36 17.73 10.34
C PHE A 138 2.50 18.52 9.72
N ASP A 139 2.58 19.83 9.98
CA ASP A 139 3.70 20.65 9.50
C ASP A 139 5.02 20.15 10.12
N ASP A 140 5.03 19.88 11.42
CA ASP A 140 6.16 19.28 12.12
C ASP A 140 6.50 17.89 11.57
N LEU A 141 5.49 17.04 11.34
CA LEU A 141 5.69 15.70 10.80
C LEU A 141 6.30 15.79 9.40
N LYS A 142 5.79 16.67 8.54
CA LYS A 142 6.29 16.88 7.18
C LYS A 142 7.74 17.37 7.19
N HIS A 143 8.08 18.25 8.13
CA HIS A 143 9.44 18.72 8.28
C HIS A 143 10.41 17.60 8.71
N ASN A 144 9.96 16.70 9.59
CA ASN A 144 10.81 15.68 10.22
C ASN A 144 10.81 14.32 9.50
N PHE A 145 9.80 14.05 8.68
CA PHE A 145 9.63 12.76 8.00
C PHE A 145 10.84 12.45 7.12
N GLY A 146 11.43 11.27 7.30
CA GLY A 146 12.63 10.86 6.59
C GLY A 146 13.95 11.48 7.09
N ARG A 147 13.90 12.56 7.90
CA ARG A 147 15.09 13.21 8.48
C ARG A 147 15.45 12.67 9.86
N SER A 148 14.44 12.45 10.69
CA SER A 148 14.62 11.91 12.05
C SER A 148 13.53 10.89 12.35
N GLY A 149 13.92 9.62 12.45
CA GLY A 149 12.98 8.56 12.78
C GLY A 149 12.42 8.72 14.20
N THR A 150 13.23 9.13 15.18
CA THR A 150 12.76 9.41 16.55
C THR A 150 11.69 10.51 16.56
N CYS A 151 11.93 11.65 15.90
CA CYS A 151 10.93 12.73 15.82
C CYS A 151 9.69 12.28 15.05
N THR A 152 9.85 11.53 13.96
CA THR A 152 8.74 10.98 13.17
C THR A 152 7.89 10.05 14.04
N ALA A 153 8.49 9.08 14.72
CA ALA A 153 7.81 8.14 15.61
C ALA A 153 7.03 8.86 16.72
N PHE A 154 7.65 9.85 17.36
CA PHE A 154 7.01 10.67 18.39
C PHE A 154 5.79 11.42 17.85
N LEU A 155 5.90 12.07 16.69
CA LEU A 155 4.80 12.81 16.09
C LEU A 155 3.66 11.88 15.66
N LEU A 156 3.96 10.72 15.08
CA LEU A 156 2.95 9.71 14.74
C LEU A 156 2.19 9.22 15.99
N ARG A 157 2.93 8.97 17.08
CA ARG A 157 2.36 8.59 18.37
C ARG A 157 1.42 9.68 18.91
N LYS A 158 1.91 10.93 18.97
CA LYS A 158 1.18 12.09 19.46
C LYS A 158 -0.11 12.33 18.67
N ILE A 159 -0.05 12.26 17.34
CA ILE A 159 -1.22 12.39 16.47
C ILE A 159 -2.23 11.28 16.78
N LEU A 160 -1.78 10.03 16.95
CA LEU A 160 -2.65 8.90 17.26
C LEU A 160 -3.38 9.09 18.61
N GLU A 161 -2.64 9.41 19.68
CA GLU A 161 -3.18 9.65 21.02
C GLU A 161 -4.25 10.75 21.00
N LYS A 162 -3.90 11.90 20.43
CA LYS A 162 -4.81 13.06 20.32
C LYS A 162 -6.03 12.73 19.44
N LEU A 163 -5.86 11.94 18.39
CA LEU A 163 -6.97 11.55 17.51
C LEU A 163 -7.93 10.58 18.19
N ILE A 164 -7.45 9.63 18.99
CA ILE A 164 -8.30 8.78 19.84
C ILE A 164 -9.08 9.66 20.82
N TYR A 165 -8.41 10.56 21.53
CA TYR A 165 -9.05 11.44 22.50
C TYR A 165 -10.15 12.31 21.87
N ILE A 166 -9.86 13.02 20.77
CA ILE A 166 -10.85 13.88 20.10
C ILE A 166 -12.02 13.04 19.58
N SER A 167 -11.75 11.84 19.05
CA SER A 167 -12.82 10.94 18.59
C SER A 167 -13.72 10.55 19.76
N PHE A 168 -13.18 10.22 20.93
CA PHE A 168 -13.96 9.89 22.12
C PHE A 168 -14.77 11.09 22.63
N ALA A 169 -14.14 12.27 22.71
CA ALA A 169 -14.79 13.51 23.13
C ALA A 169 -15.97 13.89 22.21
N LYS A 170 -15.83 13.67 20.90
CA LYS A 170 -16.89 13.89 19.92
C LYS A 170 -18.17 13.08 20.23
N HIS A 171 -18.00 11.90 20.82
CA HIS A 171 -19.10 11.00 21.20
C HIS A 171 -19.40 10.98 22.70
N ARG A 172 -18.84 11.92 23.49
CA ARG A 172 -19.07 12.08 24.94
C ARG A 172 -18.71 10.84 25.76
N VAL A 173 -17.64 10.14 25.36
CA VAL A 173 -17.15 8.92 26.04
C VAL A 173 -15.69 9.05 26.50
N GLU A 174 -15.13 10.27 26.50
CA GLU A 174 -13.77 10.59 26.89
C GLU A 174 -13.42 10.19 28.32
N THR A 175 -14.40 10.15 29.23
CA THR A 175 -14.22 9.69 30.62
C THR A 175 -13.72 8.24 30.72
N LYS A 176 -13.91 7.44 29.67
CA LYS A 176 -13.34 6.08 29.59
C LYS A 176 -11.83 6.07 29.43
N LEU A 177 -11.23 7.18 28.98
CA LEU A 177 -9.80 7.33 28.79
C LEU A 177 -9.10 7.91 30.04
N GLU A 178 -9.84 8.26 31.09
CA GLU A 178 -9.28 8.83 32.31
C GLU A 178 -8.55 7.79 33.15
N ASP A 179 -7.39 8.16 33.65
CA ASP A 179 -6.64 7.36 34.61
C ASP A 179 -7.16 7.60 36.02
N ARG A 180 -7.85 6.60 36.59
CA ARG A 180 -8.41 6.68 37.94
C ARG A 180 -7.36 6.83 39.04
N SER A 181 -6.10 6.51 38.76
CA SER A 181 -5.00 6.66 39.72
C SER A 181 -4.48 8.10 39.80
N LYS A 182 -4.76 8.94 38.80
CA LYS A 182 -4.24 10.30 38.70
C LYS A 182 -5.32 11.27 38.24
N ALA A 183 -5.76 12.17 39.13
CA ALA A 183 -6.75 13.19 38.81
C ALA A 183 -6.32 14.01 37.58
N GLY A 184 -7.19 14.05 36.55
CA GLY A 184 -6.91 14.70 35.26
C GLY A 184 -5.90 13.98 34.36
N GLY A 185 -5.43 12.79 34.75
CA GLY A 185 -4.57 11.94 33.95
C GLY A 185 -5.37 11.17 32.89
N LEU A 186 -4.71 10.85 31.77
CA LEU A 186 -5.20 9.91 30.77
C LEU A 186 -4.43 8.60 30.87
N VAL A 187 -5.08 7.50 30.54
CA VAL A 187 -4.43 6.19 30.41
C VAL A 187 -3.41 6.21 29.26
N GLY A 188 -2.38 5.37 29.35
CA GLY A 188 -1.36 5.24 28.31
C GLY A 188 -1.93 4.77 26.96
N LEU A 189 -1.21 5.05 25.87
CA LEU A 189 -1.66 4.78 24.49
C LEU A 189 -2.10 3.33 24.26
N GLU A 190 -1.40 2.34 24.81
CA GLU A 190 -1.79 0.94 24.65
C GLU A 190 -3.20 0.69 25.22
N THR A 191 -3.49 1.23 26.40
CA THR A 191 -4.81 1.19 27.02
C THR A 191 -5.84 1.97 26.20
N MET A 192 -5.48 3.14 25.67
CA MET A 192 -6.36 3.91 24.77
C MET A 192 -6.73 3.10 23.51
N ILE A 193 -5.78 2.38 22.91
CA ILE A 193 -6.02 1.52 21.75
C ILE A 193 -6.95 0.36 22.13
N ASN A 194 -6.74 -0.27 23.29
CA ASN A 194 -7.60 -1.34 23.77
C ASN A 194 -9.04 -0.85 23.97
N ILE A 195 -9.23 0.30 24.61
CA ILE A 195 -10.55 0.92 24.79
C ILE A 195 -11.17 1.29 23.44
N ALA A 196 -10.41 1.89 22.52
CA ALA A 196 -10.89 2.22 21.18
C ALA A 196 -11.31 0.98 20.37
N SER A 197 -10.71 -0.18 20.63
CA SER A 197 -11.07 -1.45 19.98
C SER A 197 -12.35 -2.08 20.51
N SER A 198 -12.70 -1.82 21.77
CA SER A 198 -13.88 -2.37 22.43
C SER A 198 -15.08 -1.42 22.39
N GLU A 199 -14.83 -0.12 22.48
CA GLU A 199 -15.86 0.92 22.52
C GLU A 199 -16.50 1.11 21.15
N LYS A 200 -17.84 1.07 21.11
CA LYS A 200 -18.62 1.10 19.87
C LYS A 200 -19.50 2.34 19.80
N VAL A 201 -19.50 2.97 18.63
CA VAL A 201 -20.45 4.02 18.26
C VAL A 201 -21.34 3.48 17.15
N ARG A 202 -22.66 3.42 17.40
CA ARG A 202 -23.65 2.83 16.48
C ARG A 202 -23.27 1.41 16.03
N GLY A 203 -22.79 0.60 16.99
CA GLY A 203 -22.38 -0.78 16.76
C GLY A 203 -21.00 -0.96 16.11
N ILE A 204 -20.32 0.11 15.68
CA ILE A 204 -19.01 0.04 15.02
C ILE A 204 -17.93 0.54 15.99
N PRO A 205 -16.85 -0.22 16.24
CA PRO A 205 -15.78 0.23 17.13
C PRO A 205 -15.06 1.48 16.61
N PHE A 206 -14.35 2.19 17.48
CA PHE A 206 -13.48 3.31 17.07
C PHE A 206 -12.31 2.83 16.24
N LEU A 207 -11.67 1.74 16.67
CA LEU A 207 -10.68 0.99 15.92
C LEU A 207 -11.16 -0.44 15.70
N THR A 208 -11.00 -0.99 14.51
CA THR A 208 -11.29 -2.41 14.30
C THR A 208 -10.32 -3.27 15.14
N PRO A 209 -10.74 -4.45 15.63
CA PRO A 209 -9.85 -5.33 16.41
C PRO A 209 -8.57 -5.69 15.66
N LYS A 210 -8.64 -5.79 14.32
CA LYS A 210 -7.47 -6.01 13.46
C LYS A 210 -6.52 -4.81 13.51
N THR A 211 -7.02 -3.61 13.24
CA THR A 211 -6.22 -2.37 13.25
C THR A 211 -5.59 -2.14 14.63
N ALA A 212 -6.35 -2.33 15.72
CA ALA A 212 -5.83 -2.24 17.08
C ALA A 212 -4.70 -3.26 17.37
N LYS A 213 -4.83 -4.50 16.90
CA LYS A 213 -3.79 -5.53 17.05
C LYS A 213 -2.51 -5.15 16.31
N GLU A 214 -2.62 -4.68 15.06
CA GLU A 214 -1.46 -4.28 14.26
C GLU A 214 -0.72 -3.08 14.88
N ILE A 215 -1.46 -2.05 15.31
CA ILE A 215 -0.88 -0.84 15.93
C ILE A 215 -0.16 -1.16 17.24
N LYS A 216 -0.69 -2.05 18.08
CA LYS A 216 0.03 -2.49 19.30
C LYS A 216 1.33 -3.23 18.99
N GLY A 217 1.42 -3.87 17.81
CA GLY A 217 2.66 -4.48 17.32
C GLY A 217 3.72 -3.49 16.84
N VAL A 218 3.38 -2.20 16.73
CA VAL A 218 4.27 -1.13 16.24
C VAL A 218 5.25 -0.76 17.33
N LYS A 219 6.48 -1.30 17.23
CA LYS A 219 7.50 -1.21 18.28
C LYS A 219 7.82 0.22 18.74
N PHE A 220 7.80 1.20 17.83
CA PHE A 220 8.14 2.58 18.16
C PHE A 220 6.99 3.36 18.82
N LEU A 221 5.77 2.82 18.83
CA LEU A 221 4.67 3.39 19.59
C LEU A 221 4.72 2.99 21.07
N GLY A 222 5.48 1.95 21.42
CA GLY A 222 5.63 1.50 22.80
C GLY A 222 6.30 2.55 23.70
N ASP A 223 5.99 2.49 24.99
CA ASP A 223 6.48 3.43 26.02
C ASP A 223 8.00 3.53 26.09
N SER A 224 8.72 2.44 25.79
CA SER A 224 10.18 2.46 25.82
C SER A 224 10.82 3.47 24.86
N ALA A 225 10.25 3.67 23.67
CA ALA A 225 10.82 4.62 22.69
C ALA A 225 10.50 6.08 23.04
N ALA A 226 9.38 6.34 23.72
CA ALA A 226 8.98 7.68 24.15
C ALA A 226 9.66 8.11 25.46
N HIS A 227 9.99 7.15 26.33
CA HIS A 227 10.54 7.41 27.66
C HIS A 227 12.03 7.14 27.82
N ASN A 228 12.67 6.49 26.84
CA ASN A 228 14.11 6.27 26.85
C ASN A 228 14.81 7.16 25.81
N PRO A 229 15.44 8.29 26.22
CA PRO A 229 16.11 9.20 25.30
C PRO A 229 17.33 8.58 24.60
N LEU A 230 17.78 7.40 25.05
CA LEU A 230 18.91 6.68 24.44
C LEU A 230 18.46 5.76 23.29
N ILE A 231 17.15 5.56 23.09
CA ILE A 231 16.64 4.72 22.01
C ILE A 231 16.43 5.57 20.76
N ASN A 232 17.24 5.33 19.74
CA ASN A 232 17.03 5.89 18.41
C ASN A 232 16.11 5.00 17.57
N VAL A 233 15.11 5.61 16.95
CA VAL A 233 14.21 4.93 16.01
C VAL A 233 14.68 5.22 14.58
N ASP A 234 15.02 4.18 13.82
CA ASP A 234 15.39 4.30 12.41
C ASP A 234 14.12 4.35 11.53
N MET A 235 14.10 5.20 10.50
CA MET A 235 13.02 5.24 9.50
C MET A 235 12.73 3.86 8.88
N LYS A 236 13.74 2.99 8.72
CA LYS A 236 13.59 1.60 8.27
C LYS A 236 12.67 0.78 9.17
N THR A 237 12.51 1.16 10.44
CA THR A 237 11.57 0.51 11.37
C THR A 237 10.17 1.13 11.30
N ILE A 238 10.06 2.40 10.90
CA ILE A 238 8.81 3.16 10.81
C ILE A 238 8.07 2.86 9.52
N THR A 239 8.76 2.99 8.38
CA THR A 239 8.16 2.84 7.04
C THR A 239 7.35 1.55 6.88
N PRO A 240 7.79 0.37 7.35
CA PRO A 240 7.00 -0.85 7.24
C PRO A 240 5.67 -0.83 7.99
N GLN A 241 5.57 0.01 9.02
CA GLN A 241 4.46 0.03 9.97
C GLN A 241 3.48 1.18 9.71
N LEU A 242 3.86 2.16 8.89
CA LEU A 242 3.01 3.29 8.48
C LEU A 242 1.62 2.89 7.93
N PRO A 243 1.42 1.80 7.16
CA PRO A 243 0.08 1.46 6.66
C PRO A 243 -0.91 1.23 7.80
N PHE A 244 -0.45 0.65 8.91
CA PHE A 244 -1.28 0.40 10.08
C PHE A 244 -1.66 1.70 10.78
N ILE A 245 -0.72 2.65 10.86
CA ILE A 245 -0.95 3.99 11.43
C ILE A 245 -1.94 4.78 10.56
N ILE A 246 -1.74 4.79 9.24
CA ILE A 246 -2.64 5.48 8.31
C ILE A 246 -4.05 4.90 8.41
N THR A 247 -4.18 3.56 8.44
CA THR A 247 -5.47 2.89 8.62
C THR A 247 -6.13 3.31 9.94
N ALA A 248 -5.37 3.40 11.02
CA ALA A 248 -5.85 3.92 12.31
C ALA A 248 -6.42 5.33 12.18
N TYR A 249 -5.66 6.22 11.54
CA TYR A 249 -6.06 7.61 11.35
C TYR A 249 -7.33 7.71 10.53
N GLU A 250 -7.46 6.93 9.47
CA GLU A 250 -8.68 6.90 8.65
C GLU A 250 -9.89 6.38 9.43
N GLU A 251 -9.72 5.32 10.23
CA GLU A 251 -10.80 4.75 11.07
C GLU A 251 -11.27 5.77 12.11
N LEU A 252 -10.34 6.40 12.84
CA LEU A 252 -10.67 7.39 13.86
C LEU A 252 -11.21 8.69 13.25
N ALA A 253 -10.64 9.16 12.14
CA ALA A 253 -11.12 10.35 11.45
C ALA A 253 -12.58 10.18 11.01
N LYS A 254 -13.04 8.97 10.66
CA LYS A 254 -14.47 8.71 10.37
C LYS A 254 -15.41 8.94 11.56
N LYS A 255 -14.87 9.08 12.77
CA LYS A 255 -15.62 9.29 14.02
C LYS A 255 -15.64 10.76 14.47
N LEU A 256 -14.90 11.66 13.80
CA LEU A 256 -14.95 13.11 14.03
C LEU A 256 -16.20 13.75 13.41
#